data_AF-A0A240U3G5-F1
#
_entry.id   AF-A0A240U3G5-F1
#
_cell.length_a   1.000
_cell.length_b   1.000
_cell.length_c   1.000
_cell.angle_alpha   90.00
_cell.angle_beta   90.00
_cell.angle_gamma   90.00
#
_symmetry.space_group_name_H-M   'P 1'
#
loop_
_entity.id
_entity.type
_entity.pdbx_description
1 polymer ?
#
loop_
_entity_poly.entity_id
_entity_poly.type
_entity_poly.pdbx_seq_one_letter_code
_entity_poly.pdbx_strand_id
1 'polypeptide(L)'
;MPGSSEADVVLAFAEAIGVAALCKGKLCIDITGLMRPHILYLVRYLFDHGVKSFDMIYTEPAHYARKENTKFSNEEIESVRQVIGFEGMHDDEMGNDILIMGVGYDHALISRVVNDKDGAKLIQLLSLPSLSADMYQESILRLDKTDSTFDPNMDDRVFFAPANDPFVVASELSDKYKEILSRGTITNTYLCPLATKPQALGFALFYLAELIGTPSSIIFPFARFYDKETSKGVGRTWQYEINL
;
A
#
# COMPACT_ATOMS: atom_id res chain seq x y z
N MET A 1 -8.59 14.03 11.09
CA MET A 1 -7.96 15.27 11.61
C MET A 1 -6.45 15.12 11.44
N PRO A 2 -5.63 16.18 11.31
CA PRO A 2 -4.18 16.00 11.29
C PRO A 2 -3.74 15.46 12.66
N GLY A 3 -3.13 14.28 12.71
CA GLY A 3 -2.64 13.65 13.94
C GLY A 3 -3.59 12.66 14.64
N SER A 4 -4.75 12.33 14.07
CA SER A 4 -5.57 11.21 14.59
C SER A 4 -5.01 9.88 14.10
N SER A 5 -4.85 8.90 15.00
CA SER A 5 -4.39 7.55 14.63
C SER A 5 -5.36 6.88 13.67
N GLU A 6 -4.91 5.84 12.95
CA GLU A 6 -5.77 5.04 12.07
C GLU A 6 -6.99 4.51 12.83
N ALA A 7 -6.77 4.09 14.09
CA ALA A 7 -7.80 3.62 15.01
C ALA A 7 -8.85 4.69 15.29
N ASP A 8 -8.44 5.91 15.64
CA ASP A 8 -9.37 7.00 15.96
C ASP A 8 -10.32 7.32 14.81
N VAL A 9 -9.80 7.30 13.56
CA VAL A 9 -10.60 7.60 12.37
C VAL A 9 -11.63 6.51 12.09
N VAL A 10 -11.23 5.24 12.17
CA VAL A 10 -12.11 4.11 11.86
C VAL A 10 -13.11 3.85 12.99
N LEU A 11 -12.71 4.00 14.25
CA LEU A 11 -13.62 3.85 15.39
C LEU A 11 -14.69 4.94 15.38
N ALA A 12 -14.35 6.20 15.09
CA ALA A 12 -15.34 7.26 14.94
C ALA A 12 -16.37 6.96 13.83
N PHE A 13 -15.92 6.35 12.72
CA PHE A 13 -16.82 5.87 11.66
C PHE A 13 -17.72 4.72 12.13
N ALA A 14 -17.15 3.72 12.82
CA ALA A 14 -17.89 2.58 13.32
C ALA A 14 -18.93 2.96 14.38
N GLU A 15 -18.62 3.92 15.26
CA GLU A 15 -19.55 4.47 16.25
C GLU A 15 -20.71 5.21 15.59
N ALA A 16 -20.44 6.00 14.54
CA ALA A 16 -21.47 6.74 13.83
C ALA A 16 -22.48 5.84 13.09
N ILE A 17 -22.04 4.68 12.60
CA ILE A 17 -22.88 3.71 11.88
C ILE A 17 -23.52 2.69 12.81
N GLY A 18 -22.86 2.38 13.92
CA GLY A 18 -23.20 1.29 14.83
C GLY A 18 -22.68 -0.06 14.33
N VAL A 19 -21.83 -0.72 15.13
CA VAL A 19 -21.16 -1.99 14.79
C VAL A 19 -22.14 -3.09 14.35
N ALA A 20 -23.32 -3.16 14.97
CA ALA A 20 -24.35 -4.15 14.62
C ALA A 20 -24.94 -3.98 13.20
N ALA A 21 -24.86 -2.77 12.62
CA ALA A 21 -25.33 -2.49 11.28
C ALA A 21 -24.32 -2.92 10.20
N LEU A 22 -23.03 -3.03 10.55
CA LEU A 22 -21.95 -3.40 9.62
C LEU A 22 -22.16 -4.81 9.03
N CYS A 23 -22.69 -5.75 9.80
CA CYS A 23 -22.86 -7.14 9.37
C CYS A 23 -24.25 -7.46 8.79
N LYS A 24 -25.22 -6.52 8.85
CA LYS A 24 -26.64 -6.78 8.52
C LYS A 24 -27.15 -6.02 7.30
N GLY A 25 -26.44 -4.97 6.87
CA GLY A 25 -26.81 -4.14 5.73
C GLY A 25 -25.88 -4.32 4.52
N LYS A 26 -26.22 -3.64 3.42
CA LYS A 26 -25.26 -3.40 2.32
C LYS A 26 -24.38 -2.22 2.71
N LEU A 27 -23.09 -2.46 2.85
CA LEU A 27 -22.11 -1.43 3.20
C LEU A 27 -21.46 -0.90 1.92
N CYS A 28 -21.44 0.42 1.76
CA CYS A 28 -20.73 1.10 0.69
C CYS A 28 -19.89 2.23 1.30
N ILE A 29 -18.60 2.27 0.96
CA ILE A 29 -17.62 3.16 1.57
C ILE A 29 -16.92 3.97 0.48
N ASP A 30 -17.02 5.29 0.54
CA ASP A 30 -16.20 6.18 -0.28
C ASP A 30 -14.83 6.42 0.39
N ILE A 31 -13.77 5.90 -0.24
CA ILE A 31 -12.39 6.00 0.23
C ILE A 31 -11.63 7.19 -0.36
N THR A 32 -12.28 8.04 -1.17
CA THR A 32 -11.65 9.16 -1.90
C THR A 32 -10.88 10.10 -0.97
N GLY A 33 -11.43 10.41 0.20
CA GLY A 33 -10.84 11.30 1.20
C GLY A 33 -9.94 10.62 2.24
N LEU A 34 -9.79 9.29 2.20
CA LEU A 34 -9.04 8.55 3.21
C LEU A 34 -7.55 8.47 2.89
N MET A 35 -6.73 8.45 3.94
CA MET A 35 -5.30 8.15 3.81
C MET A 35 -5.11 6.66 3.61
N ARG A 36 -4.02 6.26 2.93
CA ARG A 36 -3.69 4.85 2.66
C ARG A 36 -3.67 3.98 3.93
N PRO A 37 -3.02 4.39 5.05
CA PRO A 37 -3.11 3.66 6.32
C PRO A 37 -4.53 3.53 6.88
N HIS A 38 -5.39 4.54 6.69
CA HIS A 38 -6.78 4.47 7.14
C HIS A 38 -7.58 3.45 6.32
N ILE A 39 -7.32 3.37 5.01
CA ILE A 39 -7.94 2.36 4.13
C ILE A 39 -7.52 0.96 4.59
N LEU A 40 -6.22 0.75 4.81
CA LEU A 40 -5.69 -0.52 5.31
C LEU A 40 -6.41 -0.93 6.60
N TYR A 41 -6.38 -0.05 7.62
CA TYR A 41 -7.00 -0.36 8.92
C TYR A 41 -8.52 -0.56 8.81
N LEU A 42 -9.21 0.20 7.96
CA LEU A 42 -10.64 0.03 7.74
C LEU A 42 -10.97 -1.36 7.18
N VAL A 43 -10.23 -1.84 6.18
CA VAL A 43 -10.44 -3.17 5.61
C VAL A 43 -10.18 -4.25 6.66
N ARG A 44 -9.11 -4.11 7.44
CA ARG A 44 -8.82 -5.03 8.55
C ARG A 44 -9.92 -5.04 9.60
N TYR A 45 -10.39 -3.86 9.99
CA TYR A 45 -11.47 -3.72 10.97
C TYR A 45 -12.74 -4.43 10.50
N LEU A 46 -13.14 -4.26 9.24
CA LEU A 46 -14.31 -4.93 8.66
C LEU A 46 -14.13 -6.46 8.64
N PHE A 47 -12.93 -6.93 8.27
CA PHE A 47 -12.57 -8.36 8.30
C PHE A 47 -12.71 -8.94 9.70
N ASP A 48 -12.10 -8.30 10.70
CA ASP A 48 -12.11 -8.77 12.10
C ASP A 48 -13.54 -8.76 12.70
N HIS A 49 -14.43 -7.90 12.20
CA HIS A 49 -15.85 -7.85 12.59
C HIS A 49 -16.75 -8.78 11.76
N GLY A 50 -16.17 -9.64 10.91
CA GLY A 50 -16.90 -10.67 10.17
C GLY A 50 -17.75 -10.13 9.01
N VAL A 51 -17.45 -8.93 8.51
CA VAL A 51 -18.06 -8.42 7.28
C VAL A 51 -17.53 -9.22 6.10
N LYS A 52 -18.43 -9.85 5.35
CA LYS A 52 -18.05 -10.73 4.22
C LYS A 52 -17.95 -10.01 2.89
N SER A 53 -18.76 -8.98 2.70
CA SER A 53 -18.75 -8.20 1.48
C SER A 53 -19.20 -6.76 1.69
N PHE A 54 -18.63 -5.86 0.89
CA PHE A 54 -18.95 -4.43 0.89
C PHE A 54 -18.46 -3.79 -0.42
N ASP A 55 -19.05 -2.66 -0.77
CA ASP A 55 -18.61 -1.85 -1.90
C ASP A 55 -17.62 -0.78 -1.43
N MET A 56 -16.54 -0.58 -2.19
CA MET A 56 -15.66 0.58 -2.05
C MET A 56 -15.72 1.45 -3.29
N ILE A 57 -15.93 2.76 -3.07
CA ILE A 57 -15.93 3.77 -4.11
C ILE A 57 -14.64 4.59 -3.98
N TYR A 58 -13.94 4.77 -5.09
CA TYR A 58 -12.80 5.66 -5.19
C TYR A 58 -12.93 6.56 -6.41
N THR A 59 -12.83 7.87 -6.19
CA THR A 59 -12.77 8.84 -7.27
C THR A 59 -11.34 9.32 -7.45
N GLU A 60 -10.77 9.06 -8.63
CA GLU A 60 -9.45 9.58 -8.98
C GLU A 60 -9.54 11.10 -9.20
N PRO A 61 -8.50 11.86 -8.87
CA PRO A 61 -8.49 13.28 -9.21
C PRO A 61 -8.29 13.49 -10.70
N ALA A 62 -8.90 14.54 -11.27
CA ALA A 62 -8.73 14.86 -12.68
C ALA A 62 -7.26 15.22 -13.00
N HIS A 63 -6.64 16.03 -12.14
CA HIS A 63 -5.24 16.40 -12.23
C HIS A 63 -4.62 16.52 -10.82
N TYR A 64 -3.41 16.01 -10.63
CA TYR A 64 -2.59 16.34 -9.45
C TYR A 64 -1.96 17.72 -9.64
N ALA A 65 -2.03 18.58 -8.62
CA ALA A 65 -1.77 20.02 -8.73
C ALA A 65 -0.35 20.36 -9.20
N ARG A 66 0.63 19.45 -9.07
CA ARG A 66 2.03 19.67 -9.47
C ARG A 66 2.68 18.50 -10.22
N LYS A 67 1.91 17.52 -10.73
CA LYS A 67 2.45 16.31 -11.38
C LYS A 67 3.64 15.74 -10.58
N GLU A 68 4.84 15.74 -11.15
CA GLU A 68 6.12 15.28 -10.57
C GLU A 68 6.62 16.05 -9.32
N ASN A 69 6.16 17.29 -9.10
CA ASN A 69 6.56 18.13 -7.97
C ASN A 69 5.50 18.17 -6.85
N THR A 70 4.55 17.23 -6.86
CA THR A 70 3.54 17.14 -5.81
C THR A 70 4.17 16.57 -4.56
N LYS A 71 4.52 17.42 -3.59
CA LYS A 71 4.90 16.97 -2.24
C LYS A 71 3.63 16.42 -1.57
N PHE A 72 3.59 15.12 -1.29
CA PHE A 72 2.45 14.48 -0.60
C PHE A 72 2.64 14.49 0.92
N SER A 73 3.89 14.55 1.36
CA SER A 73 4.29 14.79 2.74
C SER A 73 5.28 15.93 2.78
N ASN A 74 5.15 16.83 3.78
CA ASN A 74 6.27 17.69 4.14
C ASN A 74 7.42 16.76 4.59
N GLU A 75 8.66 17.09 4.20
CA GLU A 75 9.87 16.25 4.26
C GLU A 75 10.25 15.69 5.66
N GLU A 76 9.45 15.96 6.69
CA GLU A 76 9.57 15.38 8.03
C GLU A 76 8.74 14.09 8.15
N ILE A 77 9.23 13.02 7.52
CA ILE A 77 8.80 11.66 7.86
C ILE A 77 9.28 11.39 9.28
N GLU A 78 8.36 11.15 10.20
CA GLU A 78 8.67 10.95 11.62
C GLU A 78 9.23 9.54 11.83
N SER A 79 8.55 8.54 11.29
CA SER A 79 8.94 7.13 11.41
C SER A 79 8.34 6.27 10.32
N VAL A 80 9.01 5.16 10.00
CA VAL A 80 8.40 4.03 9.32
C VAL A 80 7.93 3.10 10.42
N ARG A 81 6.65 2.72 10.39
CA ARG A 81 6.09 1.79 11.37
C ARG A 81 5.06 0.88 10.73
N GLN A 82 4.74 -0.18 11.45
CA GLN A 82 3.63 -1.06 11.09
C GLN A 82 2.30 -0.30 11.17
N VAL A 83 1.43 -0.61 10.22
CA VAL A 83 0.04 -0.12 10.21
C VAL A 83 -0.74 -0.95 11.22
N ILE A 84 -1.59 -0.28 12.01
CA ILE A 84 -2.38 -0.93 13.05
C ILE A 84 -3.18 -2.09 12.45
N GLY A 85 -3.16 -3.25 13.09
CA GLY A 85 -3.84 -4.45 12.62
C GLY A 85 -3.12 -5.18 11.48
N PHE A 86 -1.88 -4.82 11.15
CA PHE A 86 -1.03 -5.51 10.19
C PHE A 86 0.40 -5.72 10.72
N GLU A 87 0.55 -5.88 12.03
CA GLU A 87 1.85 -6.00 12.70
C GLU A 87 2.53 -7.36 12.44
N GLY A 88 1.76 -8.44 12.24
CA GLY A 88 2.31 -9.79 12.02
C GLY A 88 3.07 -10.37 13.23
N MET A 89 3.60 -11.59 13.06
CA MET A 89 4.50 -12.22 14.05
C MET A 89 5.95 -12.10 13.59
N HIS A 90 6.71 -11.16 14.11
CA HIS A 90 8.09 -10.95 13.67
C HIS A 90 9.01 -12.11 14.11
N ASP A 91 9.85 -12.58 13.19
CA ASP A 91 10.92 -13.54 13.46
C ASP A 91 12.26 -12.81 13.66
N ASP A 92 12.91 -13.05 14.79
CA ASP A 92 14.15 -12.40 15.23
C ASP A 92 15.38 -12.83 14.40
N GLU A 93 15.31 -13.90 13.61
CA GLU A 93 16.45 -14.39 12.81
C GLU A 93 16.86 -13.38 11.71
N MET A 94 15.89 -12.65 11.14
CA MET A 94 16.06 -11.58 10.12
C MET A 94 16.98 -11.90 8.93
N GLY A 95 17.26 -13.18 8.65
CA GLY A 95 18.30 -13.59 7.70
C GLY A 95 17.90 -13.51 6.22
N ASN A 96 16.61 -13.71 5.92
CA ASN A 96 16.06 -13.69 4.57
C ASN A 96 14.79 -12.84 4.48
N ASP A 97 14.87 -11.61 5.01
CA ASP A 97 13.78 -10.65 4.97
C ASP A 97 13.54 -10.12 3.55
N ILE A 98 12.28 -9.88 3.20
CA ILE A 98 11.89 -9.23 1.94
C ILE A 98 11.03 -7.99 2.17
N LEU A 99 11.22 -6.99 1.32
CA LEU A 99 10.41 -5.77 1.28
C LEU A 99 9.74 -5.68 -0.09
N ILE A 100 8.43 -5.92 -0.13
CA ILE A 100 7.62 -5.73 -1.34
C ILE A 100 6.99 -4.34 -1.28
N MET A 101 7.41 -3.45 -2.16
CA MET A 101 7.03 -2.03 -2.17
C MET A 101 6.24 -1.69 -3.41
N GLY A 102 5.03 -1.14 -3.23
CA GLY A 102 4.28 -0.50 -4.30
C GLY A 102 4.85 0.88 -4.58
N VAL A 103 5.56 1.05 -5.69
CA VAL A 103 6.33 2.27 -5.96
C VAL A 103 5.43 3.36 -6.54
N GLY A 104 5.38 4.50 -5.84
CA GLY A 104 4.72 5.73 -6.26
C GLY A 104 5.70 6.86 -6.62
N TYR A 105 5.21 8.09 -6.63
CA TYR A 105 5.95 9.28 -7.08
C TYR A 105 6.86 9.91 -6.01
N ASP A 106 6.69 9.55 -4.74
CA ASP A 106 7.36 10.22 -3.63
C ASP A 106 8.69 9.53 -3.29
N HIS A 107 9.77 10.03 -3.90
CA HIS A 107 11.11 9.50 -3.69
C HIS A 107 11.59 9.56 -2.25
N ALA A 108 11.18 10.58 -1.48
CA ALA A 108 11.59 10.71 -0.09
C ALA A 108 10.98 9.59 0.75
N LEU A 109 9.71 9.24 0.50
CA LEU A 109 9.06 8.10 1.17
C LEU A 109 9.74 6.77 0.82
N ILE A 110 10.06 6.55 -0.46
CA ILE A 110 10.74 5.33 -0.93
C ILE A 110 12.10 5.17 -0.24
N SER A 111 12.96 6.18 -0.34
CA SER A 111 14.30 6.14 0.26
C SER A 111 14.24 5.93 1.77
N ARG A 112 13.27 6.53 2.45
CA ARG A 112 13.11 6.35 3.90
C ARG A 112 12.75 4.91 4.26
N VAL A 113 11.84 4.28 3.54
CA VAL A 113 11.45 2.88 3.80
C VAL A 113 12.58 1.91 3.48
N VAL A 114 13.29 2.13 2.36
CA VAL A 114 14.45 1.29 2.00
C VAL A 114 15.53 1.39 3.07
N ASN A 115 15.82 2.59 3.58
CA ASN A 115 16.82 2.77 4.64
C ASN A 115 16.38 2.19 6.00
N ASP A 116 15.07 2.17 6.29
CA ASP A 116 14.53 1.57 7.52
C ASP A 116 14.61 0.03 7.50
N LYS A 117 14.58 -0.56 6.30
CA LYS A 117 14.63 -2.00 6.04
C LYS A 117 15.79 -2.37 5.13
N ASP A 118 16.97 -1.81 5.40
CA ASP A 118 18.18 -1.98 4.57
C ASP A 118 18.68 -3.45 4.49
N GLY A 119 18.40 -4.25 5.51
CA GLY A 119 18.67 -5.69 5.54
C GLY A 119 17.69 -6.55 4.72
N ALA A 120 16.57 -5.99 4.25
CA ALA A 120 15.57 -6.74 3.49
C ALA A 120 15.81 -6.66 1.98
N LYS A 121 15.58 -7.77 1.27
CA LYS A 121 15.61 -7.80 -0.19
C LYS A 121 14.45 -6.98 -0.77
N LEU A 122 14.76 -5.89 -1.48
CA LEU A 122 13.78 -5.02 -2.11
C LEU A 122 13.18 -5.64 -3.38
N ILE A 123 11.85 -5.61 -3.45
CA ILE A 123 11.02 -6.06 -4.57
C ILE A 123 10.00 -4.97 -4.85
N GLN A 124 9.88 -4.53 -6.10
CA GLN A 124 9.15 -3.33 -6.49
C GLN A 124 7.97 -3.69 -7.38
N LEU A 125 6.78 -3.28 -6.95
CA LEU A 125 5.57 -3.30 -7.75
C LEU A 125 5.37 -1.94 -8.41
N LEU A 126 5.56 -1.89 -9.73
CA LEU A 126 5.32 -0.71 -10.55
C LEU A 126 3.87 -0.71 -11.04
N SER A 127 3.12 0.34 -10.70
CA SER A 127 1.72 0.44 -11.11
C SER A 127 1.52 1.16 -12.44
N LEU A 128 0.77 0.55 -13.37
CA LEU A 128 0.51 1.04 -14.72
C LEU A 128 -0.98 1.42 -14.95
N PRO A 129 -1.31 2.42 -15.78
CA PRO A 129 -0.39 3.39 -16.36
C PRO A 129 0.29 4.18 -15.24
N SER A 130 1.62 4.34 -15.35
CA SER A 130 2.29 5.38 -14.60
C SER A 130 1.62 6.70 -15.02
N LEU A 131 1.38 7.62 -14.08
CA LEU A 131 0.62 8.85 -14.34
C LEU A 131 1.18 9.70 -15.52
N SER A 132 2.37 9.39 -16.06
CA SER A 132 2.87 9.74 -17.39
C SER A 132 3.93 8.73 -17.90
N ALA A 133 4.18 8.71 -19.21
CA ALA A 133 5.20 7.87 -19.87
C ALA A 133 6.64 8.25 -19.44
N ASP A 134 6.88 9.54 -19.13
CA ASP A 134 8.17 10.03 -18.66
C ASP A 134 8.56 9.41 -17.30
N MET A 135 7.57 9.06 -16.46
CA MET A 135 7.79 8.49 -15.12
C MET A 135 8.10 6.99 -15.14
N TYR A 136 7.60 6.27 -16.15
CA TYR A 136 8.04 4.89 -16.42
C TYR A 136 9.53 4.89 -16.82
N GLN A 137 9.93 5.83 -17.69
CA GLN A 137 11.31 5.98 -18.11
C GLN A 137 12.23 6.35 -16.94
N GLU A 138 11.84 7.29 -16.07
CA GLU A 138 12.66 7.63 -14.89
C GLU A 138 12.77 6.48 -13.88
N SER A 139 11.70 5.74 -13.63
CA SER A 139 11.73 4.59 -12.71
C SER A 139 12.70 3.52 -13.22
N ILE A 140 12.69 3.27 -14.53
CA ILE A 140 13.64 2.35 -15.20
C ILE A 140 15.07 2.90 -15.21
N LEU A 141 15.26 4.18 -15.55
CA LEU A 141 16.59 4.82 -15.56
C LEU A 141 17.25 4.89 -14.17
N ARG A 142 16.47 4.73 -13.09
CA ARG A 142 16.99 4.75 -11.71
C ARG A 142 17.15 3.37 -11.10
N LEU A 143 16.35 2.39 -11.53
CA LEU A 143 16.71 0.97 -11.37
C LEU A 143 18.16 0.77 -11.86
N ASP A 144 18.47 1.30 -13.05
CA ASP A 144 19.81 1.22 -13.66
C ASP A 144 20.92 1.99 -12.88
N LYS A 145 20.55 2.96 -12.02
CA LYS A 145 21.49 3.76 -11.21
C LYS A 145 21.67 3.27 -9.77
N THR A 146 20.82 2.34 -9.31
CA THR A 146 20.90 1.82 -7.94
C THR A 146 21.81 0.60 -7.81
N ASP A 147 22.42 0.12 -8.90
CA ASP A 147 23.46 -0.91 -8.85
C ASP A 147 24.81 -0.40 -9.41
N SER A 148 25.73 -0.13 -8.48
CA SER A 148 27.10 -0.57 -8.68
C SER A 148 27.07 -2.06 -9.02
N THR A 149 27.59 -2.42 -10.21
CA THR A 149 27.61 -3.76 -10.83
C THR A 149 26.25 -4.31 -11.24
N PHE A 150 25.98 -4.34 -12.55
CA PHE A 150 24.91 -5.10 -13.21
C PHE A 150 24.72 -6.48 -12.55
N ASP A 151 23.71 -6.62 -11.67
CA ASP A 151 23.21 -7.91 -11.21
C ASP A 151 22.20 -8.41 -12.26
N PRO A 152 22.48 -9.51 -12.99
CA PRO A 152 21.55 -10.05 -13.99
C PRO A 152 20.19 -10.51 -13.40
N ASN A 153 19.98 -10.44 -12.08
CA ASN A 153 18.71 -10.75 -11.39
C ASN A 153 17.78 -9.53 -11.18
N MET A 154 18.04 -8.36 -11.79
CA MET A 154 17.14 -7.20 -11.66
C MET A 154 15.70 -7.48 -12.12
N ASP A 155 15.53 -8.36 -13.12
CA ASP A 155 14.22 -8.74 -13.67
C ASP A 155 13.32 -9.41 -12.61
N ASP A 156 13.91 -10.13 -11.65
CA ASP A 156 13.19 -10.79 -10.56
C ASP A 156 12.74 -9.82 -9.46
N ARG A 157 13.27 -8.59 -9.42
CA ARG A 157 12.99 -7.62 -8.36
C ARG A 157 11.89 -6.63 -8.73
N VAL A 158 11.39 -6.66 -9.97
CA VAL A 158 10.38 -5.73 -10.45
C VAL A 158 9.23 -6.50 -11.07
N PHE A 159 8.00 -6.10 -10.76
CA PHE A 159 6.80 -6.64 -11.40
C PHE A 159 5.75 -5.54 -11.50
N PHE A 160 4.67 -5.82 -12.25
CA PHE A 160 3.74 -4.79 -12.70
C PHE A 160 2.31 -5.15 -12.35
N ALA A 161 1.51 -4.14 -12.00
CA ALA A 161 0.06 -4.28 -11.83
C ALA A 161 -0.65 -3.00 -12.26
N PRO A 162 -1.92 -3.06 -12.66
CA PRO A 162 -2.72 -1.86 -12.89
C PRO A 162 -2.85 -0.98 -11.63
N ALA A 163 -2.70 0.33 -11.78
CA ALA A 163 -2.73 1.31 -10.68
C ALA A 163 -4.12 1.51 -10.06
N ASN A 164 -5.16 1.09 -10.76
CA ASN A 164 -6.57 1.32 -10.46
C ASN A 164 -7.35 0.05 -10.12
N ASP A 165 -6.74 -1.13 -10.20
CA ASP A 165 -7.41 -2.40 -9.94
C ASP A 165 -6.78 -3.11 -8.73
N PRO A 166 -7.44 -3.07 -7.55
CA PRO A 166 -6.93 -3.69 -6.34
C PRO A 166 -6.86 -5.22 -6.43
N PHE A 167 -7.73 -5.85 -7.25
CA PHE A 167 -7.81 -7.31 -7.34
C PHE A 167 -6.64 -7.86 -8.15
N VAL A 168 -6.30 -7.20 -9.26
CA VAL A 168 -5.10 -7.55 -10.02
C VAL A 168 -3.84 -7.28 -9.20
N VAL A 169 -3.77 -6.17 -8.46
CA VAL A 169 -2.65 -5.91 -7.53
C VAL A 169 -2.49 -7.06 -6.52
N ALA A 170 -3.59 -7.54 -5.92
CA ALA A 170 -3.54 -8.65 -4.97
C ALA A 170 -3.08 -9.96 -5.63
N SER A 171 -3.56 -10.25 -6.85
CA SER A 171 -3.15 -11.43 -7.62
C SER A 171 -1.66 -11.40 -7.97
N GLU A 172 -1.16 -10.27 -8.48
CA GLU A 172 0.26 -10.12 -8.84
C GLU A 172 1.17 -10.21 -7.61
N LEU A 173 0.74 -9.67 -6.46
CA LEU A 173 1.45 -9.84 -5.19
C LEU A 173 1.52 -11.31 -4.78
N SER A 174 0.40 -12.03 -4.90
CA SER A 174 0.32 -13.46 -4.59
C SER A 174 1.25 -14.28 -5.47
N ASP A 175 1.21 -14.06 -6.78
CA ASP A 175 2.06 -14.77 -7.74
C ASP A 175 3.54 -14.49 -7.47
N LYS A 176 3.89 -13.21 -7.25
CA LYS A 176 5.28 -12.84 -6.95
C LYS A 176 5.76 -13.41 -5.61
N TYR A 177 4.92 -13.37 -4.58
CA TYR A 177 5.23 -13.95 -3.26
C TYR A 177 5.48 -15.46 -3.35
N LYS A 178 4.62 -16.20 -4.06
CA LYS A 178 4.77 -17.64 -4.28
C LYS A 178 6.00 -17.96 -5.12
N GLU A 179 6.31 -17.16 -6.13
CA GLU A 179 7.55 -17.28 -6.91
C GLU A 179 8.78 -17.20 -6.00
N ILE A 180 8.85 -16.19 -5.12
CA ILE A 180 9.97 -16.01 -4.19
C ILE A 180 10.05 -17.17 -3.20
N LEU A 181 8.92 -17.56 -2.62
CA LEU A 181 8.85 -18.66 -1.66
C LEU A 181 9.27 -20.00 -2.28
N SER A 182 9.03 -20.20 -3.59
CA SER A 182 9.49 -21.40 -4.31
C SER A 182 11.01 -21.50 -4.44
N ARG A 183 11.72 -20.37 -4.29
CA ARG A 183 13.18 -20.26 -4.43
C ARG A 183 13.92 -20.35 -3.10
N GLY A 184 13.23 -20.26 -1.96
CA GLY A 184 13.85 -20.31 -0.64
C GLY A 184 12.91 -19.90 0.49
N THR A 185 13.44 -19.90 1.72
CA THR A 185 12.70 -19.45 2.89
C THR A 185 12.69 -17.93 2.99
N ILE A 186 11.57 -17.38 3.42
CA ILE A 186 11.42 -15.95 3.75
C ILE A 186 11.28 -15.88 5.27
N THR A 187 12.15 -15.09 5.92
CA THR A 187 12.12 -14.93 7.37
C THR A 187 11.04 -13.93 7.77
N ASN A 188 11.08 -12.72 7.22
CA ASN A 188 10.00 -11.74 7.37
C ASN A 188 9.60 -11.13 6.01
N THR A 189 8.31 -10.81 5.88
CA THR A 189 7.77 -10.08 4.72
C THR A 189 7.24 -8.72 5.14
N TYR A 190 7.81 -7.66 4.59
CA TYR A 190 7.31 -6.30 4.76
C TYR A 190 6.61 -5.86 3.48
N LEU A 191 5.35 -5.48 3.59
CA LEU A 191 4.58 -4.91 2.50
C LEU A 191 4.47 -3.39 2.69
N CYS A 192 4.71 -2.61 1.64
CA CYS A 192 4.65 -1.14 1.72
C CYS A 192 3.96 -0.51 0.49
N PRO A 193 2.65 -0.20 0.55
CA PRO A 193 1.90 0.38 -0.57
C PRO A 193 2.07 1.89 -0.68
N LEU A 194 3.06 2.37 -1.45
CA LEU A 194 3.37 3.79 -1.61
C LEU A 194 2.81 4.46 -2.87
N ALA A 195 2.07 3.77 -3.74
CA ALA A 195 1.51 4.38 -4.94
C ALA A 195 0.10 4.95 -4.74
N THR A 196 -0.94 4.19 -5.08
CA THR A 196 -2.34 4.67 -5.15
C THR A 196 -3.22 4.09 -4.05
N LYS A 197 -4.42 4.66 -3.84
CA LYS A 197 -5.41 4.10 -2.91
C LYS A 197 -5.88 2.69 -3.33
N PRO A 198 -6.19 2.42 -4.61
CA PRO A 198 -6.48 1.05 -5.07
C PRO A 198 -5.32 0.09 -4.84
N GLN A 199 -4.07 0.53 -5.02
CA GLN A 199 -2.92 -0.31 -4.70
C GLN A 199 -2.87 -0.67 -3.21
N ALA A 200 -3.07 0.30 -2.30
CA ALA A 200 -3.14 0.01 -0.86
C ALA A 200 -4.27 -0.98 -0.51
N LEU A 201 -5.42 -0.87 -1.17
CA LEU A 201 -6.50 -1.84 -1.03
C LEU A 201 -6.06 -3.24 -1.50
N GLY A 202 -5.41 -3.37 -2.65
CA GLY A 202 -4.89 -4.66 -3.13
C GLY A 202 -3.87 -5.31 -2.18
N PHE A 203 -3.00 -4.50 -1.57
CA PHE A 203 -2.09 -4.95 -0.52
C PHE A 203 -2.83 -5.50 0.70
N ALA A 204 -3.90 -4.83 1.14
CA ALA A 204 -4.73 -5.30 2.24
C ALA A 204 -5.39 -6.65 1.91
N LEU A 205 -5.98 -6.76 0.72
CA LEU A 205 -6.66 -7.99 0.28
C LEU A 205 -5.69 -9.18 0.22
N PHE A 206 -4.51 -8.98 -0.36
CA PHE A 206 -3.47 -10.01 -0.40
C PHE A 206 -3.04 -10.44 1.01
N TYR A 207 -2.79 -9.48 1.90
CA TYR A 207 -2.40 -9.80 3.27
C TYR A 207 -3.47 -10.62 3.99
N LEU A 208 -4.74 -10.20 3.92
CA LEU A 208 -5.83 -10.89 4.60
C LEU A 208 -6.09 -12.28 4.03
N ALA A 209 -5.88 -12.48 2.73
CA ALA A 209 -6.07 -13.76 2.07
C ALA A 209 -4.96 -14.77 2.37
N GLU A 210 -3.70 -14.33 2.40
CA GLU A 210 -2.55 -15.27 2.35
C GLU A 210 -1.53 -15.13 3.49
N LEU A 211 -1.51 -13.99 4.20
CA LEU A 211 -0.43 -13.67 5.13
C LEU A 211 -0.87 -13.57 6.60
N ILE A 212 -2.15 -13.81 6.90
CA ILE A 212 -2.60 -13.86 8.29
C ILE A 212 -1.88 -15.00 9.02
N GLY A 213 -1.28 -14.66 10.16
CA GLY A 213 -0.58 -15.61 11.02
C GLY A 213 0.83 -15.98 10.53
N THR A 214 1.34 -15.33 9.48
CA THR A 214 2.74 -15.47 9.05
C THR A 214 3.60 -14.32 9.60
N PRO A 215 4.95 -14.42 9.46
CA PRO A 215 5.88 -13.32 9.73
C PRO A 215 5.82 -12.16 8.73
N SER A 216 4.61 -11.67 8.48
CA SER A 216 4.32 -10.66 7.47
C SER A 216 3.68 -9.45 8.11
N SER A 217 4.10 -8.26 7.69
CA SER A 217 3.51 -7.00 8.16
C SER A 217 3.32 -5.99 7.04
N ILE A 218 2.36 -5.07 7.21
CA ILE A 218 2.25 -3.89 6.36
C ILE A 218 2.88 -2.71 7.10
N ILE A 219 3.91 -2.11 6.49
CA ILE A 219 4.59 -0.93 7.01
C ILE A 219 4.25 0.30 6.17
N PHE A 220 4.32 1.47 6.79
CA PHE A 220 4.08 2.73 6.12
C PHE A 220 4.94 3.86 6.72
N PRO A 221 5.43 4.81 5.90
CA PRO A 221 6.10 6.00 6.38
C PRO A 221 5.06 7.05 6.84
N PHE A 222 5.07 7.37 8.13
CA PHE A 222 4.17 8.36 8.71
C PHE A 222 4.83 9.73 8.78
N ALA A 223 4.14 10.74 8.25
CA ALA A 223 4.57 12.12 8.30
C ALA A 223 3.80 12.87 9.40
N ARG A 224 4.48 13.81 10.07
CA ARG A 224 3.89 14.62 11.13
C ARG A 224 2.76 15.53 10.62
N PHE A 225 2.88 15.96 9.37
CA PHE A 225 1.89 16.79 8.69
C PHE A 225 1.67 16.27 7.26
N TYR A 226 0.40 16.07 6.90
CA TYR A 226 -0.02 15.77 5.53
C TYR A 226 -0.58 17.04 4.89
N ASP A 227 -0.11 17.35 3.68
CA ASP A 227 -0.64 18.47 2.91
C ASP A 227 -2.08 18.18 2.49
N LYS A 228 -2.97 19.14 2.77
CA LYS A 228 -4.34 19.11 2.28
C LYS A 228 -4.36 19.65 0.83
N GLU A 229 -5.24 19.11 0.00
CA GLU A 229 -5.53 19.64 -1.35
C GLU A 229 -4.42 19.51 -2.41
N THR A 230 -3.79 18.33 -2.51
CA THR A 230 -2.77 18.05 -3.56
C THR A 230 -3.36 17.73 -4.95
N SER A 231 -4.68 17.69 -5.06
CA SER A 231 -5.41 17.29 -6.27
C SER A 231 -6.50 18.28 -6.67
N LYS A 232 -6.71 18.46 -7.98
CA LYS A 232 -7.74 19.32 -8.56
C LYS A 232 -8.65 18.54 -9.52
N GLY A 233 -9.94 18.85 -9.45
CA GLY A 233 -10.97 18.27 -10.31
C GLY A 233 -11.33 16.82 -9.99
N VAL A 234 -12.41 16.35 -10.62
CA VAL A 234 -12.98 15.01 -10.43
C VAL A 234 -12.71 14.20 -11.69
N GLY A 235 -11.98 13.10 -11.56
CA GLY A 235 -11.69 12.15 -12.64
C GLY A 235 -12.70 11.01 -12.68
N ARG A 236 -12.28 9.82 -13.10
CA ARG A 236 -13.12 8.62 -13.07
C ARG A 236 -13.41 8.17 -11.64
N THR A 237 -14.63 7.69 -11.44
CA THR A 237 -15.06 7.01 -10.23
C THR A 237 -15.06 5.52 -10.48
N TRP A 238 -14.47 4.78 -9.55
CA TRP A 238 -14.36 3.33 -9.55
C TRP A 238 -15.21 2.79 -8.41
N GLN A 239 -15.91 1.69 -8.67
CA GLN A 239 -16.58 0.89 -7.66
C GLN A 239 -15.91 -0.48 -7.63
N TYR A 240 -15.54 -0.92 -6.43
CA TYR A 240 -14.94 -2.23 -6.17
C TYR A 240 -15.88 -3.03 -5.27
N GLU A 241 -16.34 -4.17 -5.76
CA GLU A 241 -17.15 -5.11 -4.97
C GLU A 241 -16.20 -6.03 -4.19
N ILE A 242 -15.98 -5.73 -2.91
CA ILE A 242 -15.04 -6.47 -2.08
C ILE A 242 -15.72 -7.68 -1.47
N ASN A 243 -15.06 -8.83 -1.59
CA ASN A 243 -15.42 -10.08 -0.92
C ASN A 243 -14.20 -10.52 -0.11
N LEU A 244 -14.38 -10.66 1.21
CA LEU A 244 -13.35 -11.04 2.18
C LEU A 244 -13.37 -12.53 2.50
#